data_AF-A0A524PF63-F1
#
_entry.id   AF-A0A524PF63-F1
#
_cell.length_a   1.000
_cell.length_b   1.000
_cell.length_c   1.000
_cell.angle_alpha   90.00
_cell.angle_beta   90.00
_cell.angle_gamma   90.00
#
_symmetry.space_group_name_H-M   'P 1'
#
loop_
_entity.id
_entity.type
_entity.pdbx_description
1 polymer ?
#
loop_
_entity_poly.entity_id
_entity_poly.type
_entity_poly.pdbx_seq_one_letter_code
_entity_poly.pdbx_strand_id
1 'polypeptide(L)'
;MSASVAACSAAVEKATGVGEVETRYLTFGAPPDEVVLESGERLGPITLAYETYGTLNSDASNAILALHALSGDAHAAGFHPGETTPGWWDNMIGPGKAFD
;
A
#
# COMPACT_ATOMS: atom_id res chain seq x y z
N MET A 1 -37.13 24.93 -31.27
CA MET A 1 -35.66 25.03 -31.36
C MET A 1 -35.10 24.81 -29.97
N SER A 2 -34.68 23.58 -29.69
CA SER A 2 -34.14 23.18 -28.39
C SER A 2 -32.63 23.42 -28.41
N ALA A 3 -32.12 24.27 -27.52
CA ALA A 3 -30.69 24.42 -27.30
C ALA A 3 -30.28 23.43 -26.20
N SER A 4 -29.62 22.35 -26.62
CA SER A 4 -28.99 21.38 -25.72
C SER A 4 -27.74 22.00 -25.12
N VAL A 5 -27.75 22.26 -23.82
CA VAL A 5 -26.54 22.56 -23.06
C VAL A 5 -25.87 21.21 -22.80
N ALA A 6 -24.84 20.92 -23.58
CA ALA A 6 -23.93 19.81 -23.30
C ALA A 6 -23.21 20.11 -21.98
N ALA A 7 -23.68 19.51 -20.89
CA ALA A 7 -22.91 19.40 -19.66
C ALA A 7 -21.73 18.50 -19.96
N CYS A 8 -20.57 19.10 -20.25
CA CYS A 8 -19.30 18.42 -20.19
C CYS A 8 -19.12 17.99 -18.73
N SER A 9 -19.43 16.73 -18.44
CA SER A 9 -19.19 16.12 -17.14
C SER A 9 -17.73 16.33 -16.81
N ALA A 10 -17.44 17.10 -15.76
CA ALA A 10 -16.10 17.26 -15.24
C ALA A 10 -15.53 15.85 -15.01
N ALA A 11 -14.56 15.46 -15.82
CA ALA A 11 -13.70 14.36 -15.50
C ALA A 11 -13.08 14.71 -14.14
N VAL A 12 -13.39 13.90 -13.12
CA VAL A 12 -12.71 13.96 -11.83
C VAL A 12 -11.21 13.89 -12.13
N GLU A 13 -10.48 14.93 -11.78
CA GLU A 13 -9.03 15.00 -11.87
C GLU A 13 -8.44 13.98 -10.86
N LYS A 14 -8.45 12.70 -11.22
CA LYS A 14 -7.80 11.62 -10.46
C LYS A 14 -6.29 11.70 -10.70
N ALA A 15 -5.59 12.63 -10.05
CA ALA A 15 -4.13 12.73 -10.20
C ALA A 15 -3.40 13.36 -9.01
N THR A 16 -3.77 13.05 -7.76
CA THR A 16 -2.93 13.39 -6.59
C THR A 16 -2.96 12.27 -5.55
N GLY A 17 -2.12 11.24 -5.72
CA GLY A 17 -1.96 10.15 -4.72
C GLY A 17 -1.59 8.79 -5.34
N VAL A 18 -1.49 7.77 -4.48
CA VAL A 18 -1.12 6.40 -4.88
C VAL A 18 -2.23 5.71 -5.70
N GLY A 19 -3.50 6.05 -5.46
CA GLY A 19 -4.65 5.43 -6.13
C GLY A 19 -5.21 4.25 -5.34
N GLU A 20 -5.78 3.27 -6.04
CA GLU A 20 -6.29 2.04 -5.41
C GLU A 20 -5.15 1.06 -5.12
N VAL A 21 -5.21 0.42 -3.94
CA VAL A 21 -4.19 -0.51 -3.45
C VAL A 21 -4.86 -1.79 -2.94
N GLU A 22 -4.15 -2.91 -3.06
CA GLU A 22 -4.59 -4.21 -2.55
C GLU A 22 -3.55 -4.77 -1.57
N THR A 23 -4.04 -5.32 -0.46
CA THR A 23 -3.20 -6.08 0.48
C THR A 23 -2.71 -7.37 -0.16
N ARG A 24 -1.40 -7.59 -0.06
CA ARG A 24 -0.73 -8.82 -0.48
C ARG A 24 -0.33 -9.63 0.73
N TYR A 25 -0.13 -10.93 0.53
CA TYR A 25 0.26 -11.86 1.59
C TYR A 25 1.49 -12.65 1.18
N LEU A 26 2.44 -12.77 2.10
CA LEU A 26 3.63 -13.62 1.96
C LEU A 26 3.65 -14.63 3.10
N THR A 27 3.60 -15.92 2.77
CA THR A 27 3.76 -16.99 3.75
C THR A 27 5.19 -17.53 3.70
N PHE A 28 5.85 -17.61 4.85
CA PHE A 28 7.22 -18.10 4.98
C PHE A 28 7.42 -18.83 6.32
N GLY A 29 8.59 -19.43 6.50
CA GLY A 29 8.96 -20.10 7.76
C GLY A 29 8.17 -21.38 8.05
N ALA A 30 7.82 -22.16 7.03
CA ALA A 30 7.22 -23.48 7.24
C ALA A 30 8.29 -24.49 7.71
N PRO A 31 7.92 -25.57 8.44
CA PRO A 31 8.87 -26.60 8.83
C PRO A 31 9.64 -27.16 7.63
N PRO A 32 10.98 -27.34 7.71
CA PRO A 32 11.85 -27.22 8.89
C PRO A 32 12.49 -25.82 9.08
N ASP A 33 12.10 -24.84 8.27
CA ASP A 33 12.73 -23.51 8.18
C ASP A 33 12.00 -22.47 9.05
N GLU A 34 11.43 -22.86 10.20
CA GLU A 34 10.71 -21.94 11.07
C GLU A 34 11.61 -20.80 11.57
N VAL A 35 11.00 -19.63 11.81
CA VAL A 35 11.72 -18.47 12.32
C VAL A 35 12.07 -18.68 13.79
N VAL A 36 13.35 -18.55 14.12
CA VAL A 36 13.83 -18.54 15.50
C VAL A 36 13.63 -17.14 16.07
N LEU A 37 12.77 -17.03 17.09
CA LEU A 37 12.50 -15.77 17.77
C LEU A 37 13.65 -15.41 18.73
N GLU A 38 13.68 -14.16 19.19
CA GLU A 38 14.67 -13.71 20.19
C GLU A 38 14.60 -14.51 21.50
N SER A 39 13.44 -15.08 21.84
CA SER A 39 13.27 -15.98 22.98
C SER A 39 13.90 -17.37 22.81
N GLY A 40 14.32 -17.73 21.58
CA GLY A 40 14.80 -19.05 21.21
C GLY A 40 13.72 -20.03 20.73
N GLU A 41 12.44 -19.67 20.87
CA GLU A 41 11.31 -20.46 20.37
C GLU A 41 11.22 -20.39 18.84
N ARG A 42 10.57 -21.40 18.24
CA ARG A 42 10.31 -21.48 16.79
C ARG A 42 8.88 -21.10 16.46
N LEU A 43 8.70 -20.23 15.47
CA LEU A 43 7.38 -19.82 14.97
C LEU A 43 7.27 -20.06 13.46
N GLY A 44 6.23 -20.79 13.06
CA GLY A 44 6.02 -21.14 11.67
C GLY A 44 4.79 -22.03 11.43
N PRO A 45 4.16 -21.95 10.25
CA PRO A 45 4.36 -20.94 9.20
C PRO A 45 3.81 -19.57 9.60
N ILE A 46 4.42 -18.49 9.09
CA ILE A 46 4.00 -17.10 9.31
C ILE A 46 3.44 -16.55 8.00
N THR A 47 2.26 -15.94 8.04
CA THR A 47 1.69 -15.19 6.92
C THR A 47 1.72 -13.69 7.25
N LEU A 48 2.50 -12.94 6.48
CA LEU A 48 2.63 -11.49 6.60
C LEU A 48 1.77 -10.79 5.56
N ALA A 49 0.89 -9.90 6.01
CA ALA A 49 0.17 -8.96 5.15
C ALA A 49 1.06 -7.73 4.87
N TYR A 50 1.14 -7.30 3.62
CA TYR A 50 1.93 -6.15 3.20
C TYR A 50 1.32 -5.43 1.99
N GLU A 51 1.74 -4.20 1.75
CA GLU A 51 1.39 -3.42 0.56
C GLU A 51 2.66 -2.86 -0.08
N THR A 52 2.57 -2.54 -1.38
CA THR A 52 3.66 -1.92 -2.13
C THR A 52 3.11 -0.76 -2.93
N TYR A 53 3.84 0.35 -2.93
CA TYR A 53 3.50 1.57 -3.64
C TYR A 53 4.59 1.85 -4.68
N GLY A 54 4.20 2.15 -5.92
CA GLY A 54 5.16 2.39 -7.01
C GLY A 54 5.74 1.11 -7.64
N THR A 55 6.92 1.22 -8.23
CA THR A 55 7.59 0.12 -8.95
C THR A 55 9.06 0.02 -8.56
N LEU A 56 9.50 -1.18 -8.22
CA LEU A 56 10.90 -1.48 -7.94
C LEU A 56 11.72 -1.36 -9.23
N ASN A 57 12.84 -0.66 -9.18
CA ASN A 57 13.77 -0.57 -10.30
C ASN A 57 14.57 -1.88 -10.48
N SER A 58 15.22 -2.02 -11.63
CA SER A 58 15.85 -3.28 -12.02
C SER A 58 17.00 -3.74 -11.12
N ASP A 59 17.67 -2.81 -10.43
CA ASP A 59 18.76 -3.10 -9.49
C ASP A 59 18.31 -3.08 -8.02
N ALA A 60 17.00 -2.93 -7.78
CA ALA A 60 16.36 -2.88 -6.46
C ALA A 60 16.93 -1.82 -5.50
N SER A 61 17.49 -0.73 -6.04
CA SER A 61 18.10 0.35 -5.26
C SER A 61 17.10 1.38 -4.73
N ASN A 62 15.83 1.33 -5.13
CA ASN A 62 14.79 2.29 -4.74
C ASN A 62 13.77 1.74 -3.71
N ALA A 63 14.08 0.66 -3.00
CA ALA A 63 13.18 0.11 -1.99
C ALA A 63 13.25 0.90 -0.66
N ILE A 64 12.08 1.26 -0.12
CA ILE A 64 11.92 1.83 1.22
C ILE A 64 10.95 0.94 2.00
N LEU A 65 11.33 0.54 3.23
CA LEU A 65 10.47 -0.22 4.14
C LEU A 65 9.84 0.71 5.19
N ALA A 66 8.52 0.83 5.18
CA ALA A 66 7.76 1.54 6.20
C ALA A 66 7.24 0.55 7.26
N LEU A 67 7.53 0.82 8.54
CA LEU A 67 6.98 0.07 9.66
C LEU A 67 5.89 0.91 10.33
N HIS A 68 4.73 0.32 10.53
CA HIS A 68 3.59 1.01 11.12
C HIS A 68 3.74 1.19 12.64
N ALA A 69 2.98 2.12 13.21
CA ALA A 69 2.82 2.24 14.66
C ALA A 69 2.05 1.04 15.24
N LEU A 70 2.02 0.89 16.57
CA LEU A 70 1.43 -0.28 17.23
C LEU A 70 -0.01 -0.61 16.79
N SER A 71 -0.85 0.41 16.57
CA SER A 71 -2.26 0.25 16.18
C SER A 71 -2.49 0.37 14.67
N GLY A 72 -1.42 0.49 13.87
CA GLY A 72 -1.49 0.57 12.43
C GLY A 72 -1.47 -0.81 11.77
N ASP A 73 -1.56 -0.80 10.45
CA ASP A 73 -1.51 -1.97 9.59
C ASP A 73 -0.66 -1.66 8.34
N ALA A 74 -0.71 -2.56 7.35
CA ALA A 74 0.01 -2.41 6.09
C ALA A 74 -0.51 -1.25 5.22
N HIS A 75 -1.70 -0.68 5.50
CA HIS A 75 -2.35 0.30 4.64
C HIS A 75 -1.86 1.73 4.90
N ALA A 76 -0.65 2.03 4.44
CA ALA A 76 -0.01 3.33 4.64
C ALA A 76 -0.51 4.42 3.68
N ALA A 77 -0.92 4.10 2.45
CA ALA A 77 -1.35 5.10 1.46
C ALA A 77 -2.30 4.52 0.39
N GLY A 78 -2.95 5.41 -0.36
CA GLY A 78 -3.97 5.05 -1.33
C GLY A 78 -5.29 4.65 -0.68
N PHE A 79 -6.15 3.94 -1.42
CA PHE A 79 -7.47 3.50 -0.98
C PHE A 79 -7.66 2.01 -1.28
N HIS A 80 -8.28 1.25 -0.39
CA HIS A 80 -8.82 -0.06 -0.78
C HIS A 80 -10.10 0.09 -1.60
N PRO A 81 -10.47 -0.91 -2.42
CA PRO A 81 -11.70 -0.90 -3.19
C PRO A 81 -12.94 -0.67 -2.31
N GLY A 82 -13.65 0.44 -2.57
CA GLY A 82 -14.88 0.80 -1.85
C GLY A 82 -14.69 1.63 -0.58
N GLU A 83 -13.45 1.92 -0.19
CA GLU A 83 -13.18 2.80 0.95
C GLU A 83 -13.22 4.28 0.57
N THR A 84 -13.54 5.13 1.55
CA THR A 84 -13.58 6.59 1.40
C THR A 84 -12.46 7.30 2.15
N THR A 85 -11.75 6.59 3.03
CA THR A 85 -10.61 7.10 3.79
C THR A 85 -9.33 6.48 3.25
N PRO A 86 -8.29 7.27 3.00
CA PRO A 86 -7.02 6.71 2.54
C PRO A 86 -6.21 6.13 3.69
N GLY A 87 -5.12 5.44 3.35
CA GLY A 87 -4.16 4.90 4.30
C GLY A 87 -3.60 5.91 5.30
N TRP A 88 -3.11 5.42 6.43
CA TRP A 88 -2.79 6.21 7.62
C TRP A 88 -1.68 7.26 7.44
N TRP A 89 -0.93 7.19 6.33
CA TRP A 89 0.15 8.12 5.98
C TRP A 89 0.06 8.65 4.55
N ASP A 90 -1.15 8.67 3.95
CA ASP A 90 -1.30 9.02 2.54
C ASP A 90 -0.67 10.38 2.20
N ASN A 91 -0.74 11.38 3.08
CA ASN A 91 -0.15 12.69 2.84
C ASN A 91 1.39 12.69 2.68
N MET A 92 2.08 11.60 3.01
CA MET A 92 3.53 11.47 2.91
C MET A 92 4.00 10.59 1.75
N ILE A 93 3.18 9.66 1.26
CA ILE A 93 3.58 8.63 0.29
C ILE A 93 2.85 8.82 -1.04
N GLY A 94 3.61 8.89 -2.13
CA GLY A 94 3.11 8.98 -3.51
C GLY A 94 3.71 10.14 -4.31
N PRO A 95 3.29 10.30 -5.58
CA PRO A 95 3.91 11.25 -6.50
C PRO A 95 3.96 12.68 -5.98
N GLY A 96 5.17 13.25 -5.91
CA GLY A 96 5.41 14.62 -5.42
C GLY A 96 5.29 14.81 -3.91
N LYS A 97 5.22 13.72 -3.12
CA LYS A 97 5.21 13.76 -1.65
C LYS A 97 6.61 13.46 -1.09
N ALA A 98 6.72 13.32 0.23
CA ALA A 98 8.02 13.11 0.90
C ALA A 98 8.68 11.77 0.53
N PHE A 99 7.86 10.74 0.31
CA PHE A 99 8.28 9.43 -0.18
C PHE A 99 7.65 9.20 -1.56
N ASP A 100 8.47 9.40 -2.60
CA ASP A 100 8.14 9.29 -4.02
C ASP A 100 9.08 8.29 -4.72
#